data_AF-A0A914Q0E6-F1
#
_entry.id   AF-A0A914Q0E6-F1
#
_cell.length_a   1.000
_cell.length_b   1.000
_cell.length_c   1.000
_cell.angle_alpha   90.00
_cell.angle_beta   90.00
_cell.angle_gamma   90.00
#
_symmetry.space_group_name_H-M   'P 1'
#
loop_
_entity.id
_entity.type
_entity.pdbx_description
1 polymer ?
#
loop_
_entity_poly.entity_id
_entity_poly.type
_entity_poly.pdbx_seq_one_letter_code
_entity_poly.pdbx_strand_id
1 'polypeptide(L)'
;MNRIFLALVVISFLFALNLAAENLETKGLGCSLCKEFVKELEKEIDHGEGTIEEKANRVCNRICHNHKTLDKICKEIIDKSLELIVKGIENHYVPEVTCKLAHLC
;
A
#
# COMPACT_ATOMS: atom_id res chain seq x y z
N MET A 1 1.40 -35.42 33.30
CA MET A 1 1.57 -34.26 32.39
C MET A 1 1.79 -34.80 30.98
N ASN A 2 0.76 -34.75 30.14
CA ASN A 2 0.60 -35.61 28.96
C ASN A 2 1.45 -35.13 27.76
N ARG A 3 2.17 -36.04 27.09
CA ARG A 3 3.08 -35.70 25.96
C ARG A 3 2.34 -35.03 24.80
N ILE A 4 1.05 -35.33 24.65
CA ILE A 4 0.14 -34.71 23.66
C ILE A 4 -0.08 -33.23 23.93
N PHE A 5 -0.22 -32.83 25.20
CA PHE A 5 -0.42 -31.44 25.59
C PHE A 5 0.81 -30.58 25.25
N LEU A 6 2.00 -31.14 25.47
CA LEU A 6 3.27 -30.49 25.12
C LEU A 6 3.41 -30.29 23.61
N ALA A 7 3.00 -31.29 22.81
CA ALA A 7 3.03 -31.18 21.35
C ALA A 7 2.07 -30.10 20.81
N LEU A 8 0.87 -29.97 21.37
CA LEU A 8 -0.11 -28.95 20.97
C LEU A 8 0.38 -27.52 21.26
N VAL A 9 1.04 -27.31 22.39
CA VAL A 9 1.63 -26.01 22.76
C VAL A 9 2.76 -25.65 21.81
N VAL A 10 3.62 -26.60 21.45
CA VAL A 10 4.73 -26.37 20.51
C VAL A 10 4.22 -26.06 19.11
N ILE A 11 3.19 -26.78 18.61
CA ILE A 11 2.59 -26.52 17.30
C ILE A 11 1.96 -25.12 17.24
N SER A 12 1.25 -24.73 18.30
CA SER A 12 0.65 -23.38 18.40
C SER A 12 1.70 -22.28 18.41
N PHE A 13 2.82 -22.50 19.11
CA PHE A 13 3.93 -21.55 19.18
C PHE A 13 4.69 -21.43 17.86
N LEU A 14 4.91 -22.55 17.15
CA LEU A 14 5.53 -22.55 15.82
C LEU A 14 4.64 -21.88 14.75
N PHE A 15 3.31 -22.03 14.86
CA PHE A 15 2.37 -21.36 13.97
C PHE A 15 2.36 -19.83 14.21
N ALA A 16 2.42 -19.40 15.47
CA ALA A 16 2.54 -17.97 15.82
C ALA A 16 3.85 -17.33 15.31
N LEU A 17 4.97 -18.08 15.31
CA LEU A 17 6.24 -17.60 14.77
C LEU A 17 6.22 -17.42 13.24
N ASN A 18 5.42 -18.20 12.50
CA ASN A 18 5.31 -18.07 11.05
C ASN A 18 4.42 -16.89 10.60
N LEU A 19 3.44 -16.48 11.41
CA LEU A 19 2.46 -15.43 11.05
C LEU A 19 3.05 -14.01 10.96
N ALA A 20 4.24 -13.78 11.53
CA ALA A 20 4.89 -12.46 11.55
C ALA A 20 5.66 -12.13 10.24
N ALA A 21 5.93 -13.13 9.40
CA ALA A 21 6.81 -12.98 8.23
C ALA A 21 6.08 -12.58 6.93
N GLU A 22 4.77 -12.80 6.82
CA GLU A 22 4.05 -12.67 5.54
C GLU A 22 3.65 -11.22 5.20
N ASN A 23 3.66 -10.33 6.20
CA ASN A 23 3.21 -8.94 6.06
C ASN A 23 4.34 -7.93 5.79
N LEU A 24 5.61 -8.30 5.96
CA LEU A 24 6.71 -7.34 5.86
C LEU A 24 7.10 -7.06 4.41
N GLU A 25 7.09 -8.07 3.54
CA GLU A 25 7.48 -7.92 2.14
C GLU A 25 6.40 -7.22 1.29
N THR A 26 5.12 -7.55 1.52
CA THR A 26 3.99 -6.93 0.81
C THR A 26 3.69 -5.51 1.29
N LYS A 27 3.76 -5.23 2.61
CA LYS A 27 3.66 -3.86 3.12
C LYS A 27 4.85 -3.01 2.69
N GLY A 28 6.06 -3.57 2.63
CA GLY A 28 7.25 -2.85 2.17
C GLY A 28 7.11 -2.36 0.72
N LEU A 29 6.65 -3.23 -0.18
CA LEU A 29 6.41 -2.88 -1.58
C LEU A 29 5.22 -1.92 -1.73
N GLY A 30 4.08 -2.19 -1.07
CA GLY A 30 2.91 -1.33 -1.11
C GLY A 30 3.17 0.07 -0.57
N CYS A 31 3.94 0.18 0.52
CA CYS A 31 4.36 1.44 1.09
C CYS A 31 5.28 2.23 0.14
N SER A 32 6.21 1.55 -0.53
CA SER A 32 7.12 2.19 -1.49
C SER A 32 6.36 2.71 -2.71
N LEU A 33 5.46 1.90 -3.27
CA LEU A 33 4.59 2.28 -4.39
C LEU A 33 3.66 3.44 -4.02
N CYS A 34 3.04 3.39 -2.83
CA CYS A 34 2.19 4.48 -2.36
C CYS A 34 2.99 5.79 -2.28
N LYS A 35 4.20 5.77 -1.71
CA LYS A 35 5.00 6.99 -1.56
C LYS A 35 5.39 7.59 -2.90
N GLU A 36 5.68 6.77 -3.89
CA GLU A 36 5.97 7.23 -5.25
C GLU A 36 4.70 7.75 -5.94
N PHE A 37 3.59 7.05 -5.78
CA PHE A 37 2.27 7.47 -6.25
C PHE A 37 1.86 8.83 -5.69
N VAL A 38 2.01 9.07 -4.37
CA VAL A 38 1.70 10.37 -3.74
C VAL A 38 2.52 11.49 -4.36
N LYS A 39 3.84 11.31 -4.52
CA LYS A 39 4.72 12.32 -5.09
C LYS A 39 4.36 12.68 -6.53
N GLU A 40 4.03 11.68 -7.34
CA GLU A 40 3.65 11.91 -8.74
C GLU A 40 2.23 12.48 -8.86
N LEU A 41 1.31 12.04 -8.01
CA LEU A 41 -0.06 12.56 -7.98
C LEU A 41 -0.10 14.03 -7.55
N GLU A 42 0.72 14.44 -6.57
CA GLU A 42 0.85 15.84 -6.16
C GLU A 42 1.25 16.72 -7.36
N LYS A 43 2.27 16.33 -8.13
CA LYS A 43 2.66 17.03 -9.37
C LYS A 43 1.53 17.06 -10.41
N GLU A 44 0.83 15.94 -10.56
CA GLU A 44 -0.23 15.82 -11.55
C GLU A 44 -1.48 16.60 -11.15
N ILE A 45 -1.73 16.81 -9.85
CA ILE A 45 -2.76 17.70 -9.33
C ILE A 45 -2.44 19.14 -9.72
N ASP A 46 -1.20 19.59 -9.49
CA ASP A 46 -0.76 20.97 -9.73
C ASP A 46 -0.68 21.33 -11.22
N HIS A 47 -0.30 20.38 -12.08
CA HIS A 47 0.04 20.67 -13.47
C HIS A 47 -0.76 19.89 -14.52
N GLY A 48 -1.46 18.83 -14.13
CA GLY A 48 -2.20 17.97 -15.05
C GLY A 48 -3.61 18.47 -15.35
N GLU A 49 -4.21 17.91 -16.40
CA GLU A 49 -5.62 18.13 -16.75
C GLU A 49 -6.50 16.94 -16.36
N GLY A 50 -7.81 17.15 -16.31
CA GLY A 50 -8.78 16.08 -16.01
C GLY A 50 -9.08 15.90 -14.52
N THR A 51 -9.89 14.88 -14.22
CA THR A 51 -10.32 14.56 -12.86
C THR A 51 -9.19 13.98 -12.03
N ILE A 52 -9.35 13.98 -10.71
CA ILE A 52 -8.40 13.34 -9.78
C ILE A 52 -8.23 11.85 -10.10
N GLU A 53 -9.29 11.17 -10.49
CA GLU A 53 -9.25 9.75 -10.86
C GLU A 53 -8.48 9.52 -12.17
N GLU A 54 -8.64 10.40 -13.16
CA GLU A 54 -7.87 10.34 -14.41
C GLU A 54 -6.37 10.60 -14.16
N LYS A 55 -6.05 11.60 -13.32
CA LYS A 55 -4.68 11.91 -12.89
C LYS A 55 -4.05 10.70 -12.17
N ALA A 56 -4.77 10.12 -11.21
CA ALA A 56 -4.36 8.92 -10.49
C ALA A 56 -4.08 7.74 -11.44
N ASN A 57 -4.97 7.47 -12.39
CA ASN A 57 -4.79 6.41 -13.38
C ASN A 57 -3.54 6.64 -14.26
N ARG A 58 -3.26 7.88 -14.67
CA ARG A 58 -2.04 8.21 -15.43
C ARG A 58 -0.78 7.98 -14.61
N VAL A 59 -0.79 8.38 -13.33
CA VAL A 59 0.33 8.12 -12.41
C VAL A 59 0.55 6.62 -12.26
N CYS A 60 -0.51 5.84 -12.04
CA CYS A 60 -0.43 4.39 -11.95
C CYS A 60 0.21 3.76 -13.19
N ASN A 61 -0.26 4.11 -14.39
CA ASN A 61 0.29 3.59 -15.64
C ASN A 61 1.77 3.94 -15.80
N ARG A 62 2.19 5.13 -15.34
CA ARG A 62 3.57 5.61 -15.39
C ARG A 62 4.48 4.83 -14.44
N ILE A 63 4.10 4.68 -13.18
CA ILE A 63 4.95 4.01 -12.17
C ILE A 63 4.99 2.49 -12.37
N CYS A 64 3.92 1.90 -12.90
CA CYS A 64 3.81 0.45 -13.08
C CYS A 64 4.30 -0.04 -14.45
N HIS A 65 4.59 0.84 -15.41
CA HIS A 65 5.01 0.50 -16.78
C HIS A 65 4.14 -0.58 -17.48
N ASN A 66 2.83 -0.64 -17.18
CA ASN A 66 1.90 -1.68 -17.63
C ASN A 66 2.25 -3.11 -17.18
N HIS A 67 2.98 -3.26 -16.08
CA HIS A 67 3.26 -4.55 -15.50
C HIS A 67 2.00 -5.10 -14.82
N LYS A 68 1.40 -6.16 -15.37
CA LYS A 68 0.08 -6.69 -14.95
C LYS A 68 -0.12 -6.82 -13.44
N THR A 69 0.91 -7.26 -12.70
CA THR A 69 0.82 -7.40 -11.23
C THR A 69 0.79 -6.05 -10.53
N LEU A 70 1.60 -5.10 -10.98
CA LEU A 70 1.68 -3.76 -10.37
C LEU A 70 0.45 -2.93 -10.73
N ASP A 71 -0.05 -3.05 -11.95
CA ASP A 71 -1.29 -2.39 -12.38
C ASP A 71 -2.48 -2.80 -11.48
N LYS A 72 -2.54 -4.09 -11.10
CA LYS A 72 -3.60 -4.56 -10.19
C LYS A 72 -3.48 -3.91 -8.81
N ILE A 73 -2.27 -3.86 -8.26
CA ILE A 73 -2.00 -3.22 -6.96
C ILE A 73 -2.35 -1.72 -7.04
N CYS A 74 -1.96 -1.05 -8.12
CA CYS A 74 -2.18 0.38 -8.28
C CYS A 74 -3.67 0.72 -8.42
N LYS A 75 -4.43 -0.11 -9.15
CA LYS A 75 -5.90 0.01 -9.20
C LYS A 75 -6.54 -0.21 -7.83
N GLU A 76 -6.08 -1.19 -7.06
CA GLU A 76 -6.58 -1.38 -5.68
C GLU A 76 -6.28 -0.17 -4.78
N ILE A 77 -5.15 0.52 -4.97
CA ILE A 77 -4.82 1.77 -4.28
C ILE A 77 -5.78 2.88 -4.71
N ILE A 78 -6.07 3.02 -6.00
CA ILE A 78 -7.03 4.00 -6.52
C ILE A 78 -8.42 3.75 -5.92
N ASP A 79 -8.91 2.53 -6.04
CA ASP A 79 -10.29 2.18 -5.67
C ASP A 79 -10.56 2.32 -4.17
N LYS A 80 -9.55 2.07 -3.32
CA LYS A 80 -9.74 1.98 -1.86
C LYS A 80 -9.13 3.14 -1.07
N SER A 81 -8.10 3.78 -1.60
CA SER A 81 -7.25 4.68 -0.82
C SER A 81 -7.07 6.07 -1.45
N LEU A 82 -7.54 6.30 -2.68
CA LEU A 82 -7.33 7.57 -3.39
C LEU A 82 -7.87 8.78 -2.60
N GLU A 83 -9.06 8.68 -2.02
CA GLU A 83 -9.64 9.78 -1.24
C GLU A 83 -8.76 10.16 -0.05
N LEU A 84 -8.25 9.16 0.70
CA LEU A 84 -7.36 9.39 1.83
C LEU A 84 -6.00 9.97 1.39
N ILE A 85 -5.50 9.52 0.24
CA ILE A 85 -4.27 10.03 -0.35
C ILE A 85 -4.43 11.51 -0.74
N VAL A 86 -5.50 11.85 -1.45
CA VAL A 86 -5.81 13.23 -1.88
C VAL A 86 -5.97 14.12 -0.67
N LYS A 87 -6.70 13.68 0.36
CA LYS A 87 -6.81 14.40 1.62
C LYS A 87 -5.45 14.63 2.28
N GLY A 88 -4.56 13.65 2.25
CA GLY A 88 -3.19 13.81 2.76
C GLY A 88 -2.41 14.89 2.00
N ILE A 89 -2.53 14.91 0.67
CA ILE A 89 -1.91 15.93 -0.21
C ILE A 89 -2.49 17.32 0.09
N GLU A 90 -3.82 17.46 0.17
CA GLU A 90 -4.49 18.73 0.47
C GLU A 90 -4.13 19.30 1.85
N ASN A 91 -3.82 18.42 2.82
CA ASN A 91 -3.33 18.81 4.14
C ASN A 91 -1.80 19.01 4.18
N HIS A 92 -1.12 18.97 3.05
CA HIS A 92 0.34 19.11 2.91
C HIS A 92 1.14 18.10 3.74
N TYR A 93 0.60 16.88 3.90
CA TYR A 93 1.31 15.80 4.57
C TYR A 93 2.37 15.20 3.66
N VAL A 94 3.54 14.91 4.24
CA VAL A 94 4.61 14.22 3.53
C VAL A 94 4.17 12.80 3.13
N PRO A 95 4.71 12.21 2.05
CA PRO A 95 4.26 10.91 1.52
C PRO A 95 4.20 9.78 2.55
N GLU A 96 5.16 9.74 3.49
CA GLU A 96 5.18 8.73 4.56
C GLU A 96 3.95 8.82 5.48
N VAL A 97 3.48 10.02 5.80
CA VAL A 97 2.30 10.23 6.65
C VAL A 97 1.02 9.93 5.87
N THR A 98 0.94 10.40 4.62
CA THR A 98 -0.19 10.13 3.72
C THR A 98 -0.39 8.63 3.48
N CYS A 99 0.68 7.87 3.26
CA CYS A 99 0.59 6.43 3.05
C CYS A 99 0.23 5.63 4.30
N LYS A 100 0.58 6.13 5.50
CA LYS A 100 0.11 5.58 6.78
C LYS A 100 -1.39 5.82 6.98
N LEU A 101 -1.86 7.02 6.63
CA LEU A 101 -3.30 7.33 6.65
C LEU A 101 -4.08 6.41 5.71
N ALA A 102 -3.50 6.07 4.56
CA ALA A 102 -4.07 5.16 3.58
C ALA A 102 -3.92 3.66 3.93
N HIS A 103 -3.29 3.31 5.06
CA HIS A 103 -2.99 1.95 5.51
C HIS A 103 -2.12 1.12 4.53
N LEU A 104 -1.35 1.81 3.69
CA LEU A 104 -0.38 1.21 2.75
C LEU A 104 1.03 1.15 3.34
N CYS A 105 1.27 1.99 4.35
CA CYS A 105 2.29 1.88 5.38
C CYS A 105 1.53 1.84 6.74
#